data_AF-A0A849PZD3-F1
#
_entry.id   AF-A0A849PZD3-F1
#
_cell.length_a   1.000
_cell.length_b   1.000
_cell.length_c   1.000
_cell.angle_alpha   90.00
_cell.angle_beta   90.00
_cell.angle_gamma   90.00
#
_symmetry.space_group_name_H-M   'P 1'
#
loop_
_entity.id
_entity.type
_entity.pdbx_description
1 polymer ?
#
loop_
_entity_poly.entity_id
_entity_poly.type
_entity_poly.pdbx_seq_one_letter_code
_entity_poly.pdbx_strand_id
1 'polypeptide(L)'
;MELKFNLKGAFKTSADPTGAKEVIAQYFDEANNTILKKGAPEGQGAKITQWDIVDGSIELTIESGRYVRAHDAIIRLRKPLAAKLGKDFRIGIRGVDVKEFTISMPAEGEIGNMNIPHVSNISKVEGGLILELDVGESELERRIPDRILTLMEEKVRAKDYGGKAEHWQILWE
;
A
#
# COMPACT_ATOMS: atom_id res chain seq x y z
N MET A 1 10.74 0.45 -15.00
CA MET A 1 9.76 -0.07 -14.02
C MET A 1 8.82 1.06 -13.61
N GLU A 2 7.60 0.76 -13.17
CA GLU A 2 6.67 1.77 -12.65
C GLU A 2 6.47 1.62 -11.14
N LEU A 3 6.08 2.70 -10.47
CA LEU A 3 5.76 2.67 -9.05
C LEU A 3 4.49 1.87 -8.80
N LYS A 4 4.60 0.75 -8.09
CA LYS A 4 3.49 -0.12 -7.71
C LYS A 4 3.57 -0.48 -6.23
N PHE A 5 2.41 -0.55 -5.61
CA PHE A 5 2.24 -1.02 -4.24
C PHE A 5 1.36 -2.25 -4.28
N ASN A 6 1.82 -3.33 -3.68
CA ASN A 6 1.05 -4.54 -3.45
C ASN A 6 0.91 -4.75 -1.95
N LEU A 7 -0.32 -4.93 -1.48
CA LEU A 7 -0.62 -5.20 -0.08
C LEU A 7 -1.51 -6.44 0.00
N LYS A 8 -1.03 -7.45 0.72
CA LYS A 8 -1.84 -8.57 1.18
C LYS A 8 -2.17 -8.37 2.66
N GLY A 9 -3.45 -8.25 2.96
CA GLY A 9 -3.94 -7.98 4.30
C GLY A 9 -5.13 -8.84 4.66
N ALA A 10 -5.47 -8.87 5.95
CA ALA A 10 -6.63 -9.58 6.48
C ALA A 10 -7.40 -8.70 7.46
N PHE A 11 -8.71 -8.57 7.26
CA PHE A 11 -9.59 -7.97 8.26
C PHE A 11 -9.95 -9.02 9.30
N LYS A 12 -9.57 -8.76 10.56
CA LYS A 12 -9.96 -9.62 11.69
C LYS A 12 -11.41 -9.35 12.04
N THR A 13 -12.28 -10.34 11.85
CA THR A 13 -13.72 -10.21 12.17
C THR A 13 -14.05 -10.72 13.56
N SER A 14 -15.19 -10.27 14.10
CA SER A 14 -15.61 -10.64 15.44
C SER A 14 -16.18 -12.05 15.55
N ALA A 15 -16.75 -12.52 14.44
CA ALA A 15 -17.39 -13.81 14.22
C ALA A 15 -17.12 -14.23 12.77
N ASP A 16 -17.47 -15.47 12.44
CA ASP A 16 -17.25 -16.03 11.11
C ASP A 16 -18.09 -15.29 10.02
N PRO A 17 -17.46 -14.68 9.00
CA PRO A 17 -18.16 -13.91 7.99
C PRO A 17 -18.57 -14.75 6.77
N THR A 18 -18.46 -16.08 6.81
CA THR A 18 -18.77 -16.96 5.66
C THR A 18 -20.20 -16.77 5.16
N GLY A 19 -21.15 -16.54 6.06
CA GLY A 19 -22.55 -16.24 5.71
C GLY A 19 -22.75 -14.89 5.00
N ALA A 20 -21.77 -13.99 5.04
CA ALA A 20 -21.81 -12.67 4.42
C ALA A 20 -21.02 -12.60 3.10
N LYS A 21 -20.59 -13.74 2.55
CA LYS A 21 -19.72 -13.81 1.36
C LYS A 21 -20.27 -13.03 0.17
N GLU A 22 -21.57 -13.14 -0.13
CA GLU A 22 -22.18 -12.40 -1.25
C GLU A 22 -22.18 -10.89 -1.04
N VAL A 23 -22.45 -10.44 0.19
CA VAL A 23 -22.45 -9.01 0.53
C VAL A 23 -21.04 -8.43 0.47
N ILE A 24 -20.05 -9.20 0.91
CA ILE A 24 -18.63 -8.84 0.81
C ILE A 24 -18.20 -8.74 -0.66
N ALA A 25 -18.60 -9.71 -1.49
CA ALA A 25 -18.32 -9.71 -2.92
C ALA A 25 -18.88 -8.46 -3.61
N GLN A 26 -20.16 -8.16 -3.39
CA GLN A 26 -20.82 -6.97 -3.93
C GLN A 26 -20.16 -5.68 -3.44
N TYR A 27 -19.75 -5.63 -2.17
CA TYR A 27 -19.06 -4.48 -1.63
C TYR A 27 -17.69 -4.24 -2.26
N PHE A 28 -16.89 -5.29 -2.47
CA PHE A 28 -15.57 -5.12 -3.10
C PHE A 28 -15.69 -4.69 -4.57
N ASP A 29 -16.70 -5.19 -5.30
CA ASP A 29 -16.98 -4.72 -6.65
C ASP A 29 -17.41 -3.23 -6.67
N GLU A 30 -18.32 -2.85 -5.79
CA GLU A 30 -18.75 -1.45 -5.61
C GLU A 30 -17.56 -0.55 -5.22
N ALA A 31 -16.70 -1.02 -4.31
CA ALA A 31 -15.54 -0.26 -3.83
C ALA A 31 -14.49 -0.04 -4.93
N ASN A 32 -14.23 -1.06 -5.75
CA ASN A 32 -13.37 -0.94 -6.94
C ASN A 32 -13.90 0.12 -7.93
N ASN A 33 -15.22 0.31 -7.99
CA ASN A 33 -15.85 1.27 -8.88
C ASN A 33 -16.06 2.67 -8.29
N THR A 34 -16.04 2.82 -6.97
CA THR A 34 -16.37 4.08 -6.29
C THR A 34 -15.25 4.55 -5.36
N ILE A 35 -15.10 3.92 -4.20
CA ILE A 35 -14.22 4.35 -3.10
C ILE A 35 -12.75 4.38 -3.52
N LEU A 36 -12.32 3.38 -4.29
CA LEU A 36 -10.91 3.20 -4.68
C LEU A 36 -10.51 4.05 -5.90
N LYS A 37 -11.49 4.55 -6.66
CA LYS A 37 -11.25 5.55 -7.73
C LYS A 37 -11.21 6.97 -7.20
N LYS A 38 -11.78 7.23 -6.01
CA LYS A 38 -11.89 8.58 -5.45
C LYS A 38 -10.51 9.14 -5.11
N GLY A 39 -10.07 10.14 -5.88
CA GLY A 39 -8.77 10.80 -5.73
C GLY A 39 -7.68 10.26 -6.67
N ALA A 40 -8.03 9.41 -7.63
CA ALA A 40 -7.16 9.01 -8.72
C ALA A 40 -7.72 9.47 -10.08
N PRO A 41 -6.87 9.73 -11.08
CA PRO A 41 -7.29 9.82 -12.47
C PRO A 41 -7.99 8.54 -12.94
N GLU A 42 -8.77 8.62 -14.03
CA GLU A 42 -9.43 7.45 -14.60
C GLU A 42 -8.43 6.31 -14.87
N GLY A 43 -8.79 5.11 -14.40
CA GLY A 43 -7.98 3.90 -14.56
C GLY A 43 -6.79 3.74 -13.59
N GLN A 44 -6.46 4.74 -12.76
CA GLN A 44 -5.27 4.73 -11.89
C GLN A 44 -5.57 4.55 -10.39
N GLY A 45 -6.81 4.20 -10.03
CA GLY A 45 -7.19 3.91 -8.66
C GLY A 45 -6.64 2.57 -8.14
N ALA A 46 -6.73 2.35 -6.83
CA ALA A 46 -6.46 1.05 -6.24
C ALA A 46 -7.47 0.00 -6.73
N LYS A 47 -7.02 -1.25 -6.80
CA LYS A 47 -7.87 -2.38 -7.19
C LYS A 47 -7.65 -3.53 -6.22
N ILE A 48 -8.75 -4.12 -5.77
CA ILE A 48 -8.74 -5.40 -5.08
C ILE A 48 -8.67 -6.47 -6.16
N THR A 49 -7.56 -7.22 -6.20
CA THR A 49 -7.35 -8.25 -7.23
C THR A 49 -7.86 -9.61 -6.80
N GLN A 50 -7.73 -9.93 -5.51
CA GLN A 50 -8.20 -11.18 -4.93
C GLN A 50 -8.70 -10.95 -3.51
N TRP A 51 -9.67 -11.74 -3.08
CA TRP A 51 -10.10 -11.81 -1.70
C TRP A 51 -10.65 -13.21 -1.39
N ASP A 52 -10.55 -13.62 -0.14
CA ASP A 52 -11.09 -14.88 0.36
C ASP A 52 -11.43 -14.78 1.86
N ILE A 53 -12.16 -15.76 2.40
CA ILE A 53 -12.50 -15.83 3.83
C ILE A 53 -11.81 -17.05 4.41
N VAL A 54 -10.85 -16.81 5.30
CA VAL A 54 -10.01 -17.86 5.89
C VAL A 54 -10.00 -17.67 7.41
N ASP A 55 -10.29 -18.74 8.14
CA ASP A 55 -10.24 -18.79 9.61
C ASP A 55 -10.96 -17.61 10.31
N GLY A 56 -12.15 -17.27 9.83
CA GLY A 56 -12.93 -16.15 10.39
C GLY A 56 -12.27 -14.78 10.20
N SER A 57 -11.45 -14.63 9.16
CA SER A 57 -10.84 -13.38 8.71
C SER A 57 -11.07 -13.19 7.21
N ILE A 58 -11.14 -11.94 6.75
CA ILE A 58 -11.34 -11.62 5.33
C ILE A 58 -9.98 -11.22 4.75
N GLU A 59 -9.37 -12.10 3.99
CA GLU A 59 -8.11 -11.84 3.30
C GLU A 59 -8.36 -11.12 1.99
N LEU A 60 -7.50 -10.16 1.66
CA LEU A 60 -7.55 -9.44 0.40
C LEU A 60 -6.15 -9.04 -0.07
N THR A 61 -6.04 -8.93 -1.40
CA THR A 61 -4.87 -8.42 -2.09
C THR A 61 -5.26 -7.14 -2.81
N ILE A 62 -4.54 -6.06 -2.53
CA ILE A 62 -4.75 -4.74 -3.11
C ILE A 62 -3.52 -4.36 -3.90
N GLU A 63 -3.73 -4.03 -5.17
CA GLU A 63 -2.72 -3.44 -6.02
C GLU A 63 -3.06 -1.97 -6.29
N SER A 64 -2.05 -1.11 -6.25
CA SER A 64 -2.22 0.31 -6.53
C SER A 64 -0.95 0.92 -7.12
N GLY A 65 -1.12 2.01 -7.86
CA GLY A 65 -0.01 2.82 -8.34
C GLY A 65 0.30 3.98 -7.39
N ARG A 66 0.72 5.11 -7.97
CA ARG A 66 1.02 6.32 -7.20
C ARG A 66 -0.21 6.99 -6.58
N TYR A 67 -1.38 6.77 -7.17
CA TYR A 67 -2.66 7.34 -6.73
C TYR A 67 -3.44 6.32 -5.91
N VAL A 68 -4.10 6.77 -4.83
CA VAL A 68 -4.81 5.91 -3.86
C VAL A 68 -3.97 4.69 -3.47
N ARG A 69 -2.92 4.93 -2.68
CA ARG A 69 -1.94 3.90 -2.30
C ARG A 69 -2.61 2.78 -1.49
N ALA A 70 -2.05 1.57 -1.56
CA ALA A 70 -2.62 0.36 -0.97
C ALA A 70 -2.90 0.48 0.54
N HIS A 71 -2.02 1.16 1.29
CA HIS A 71 -2.21 1.40 2.72
C HIS A 71 -3.43 2.29 3.02
N ASP A 72 -3.70 3.30 2.18
CA ASP A 72 -4.84 4.19 2.36
C ASP A 72 -6.13 3.50 1.88
N ALA A 73 -6.03 2.69 0.80
CA ALA A 73 -7.11 1.87 0.28
C ALA A 73 -7.67 0.89 1.33
N ILE A 74 -6.82 0.12 2.02
CA ILE A 74 -7.29 -0.86 3.02
C ILE A 74 -7.98 -0.18 4.21
N ILE A 75 -7.48 0.97 4.65
CA ILE A 75 -8.09 1.76 5.74
C ILE A 75 -9.45 2.32 5.30
N ARG A 76 -9.58 2.80 4.05
CA ARG A 76 -10.86 3.26 3.49
C ARG A 76 -11.88 2.14 3.40
N LEU A 77 -11.46 0.93 3.06
CA LEU A 77 -12.35 -0.22 2.96
C LEU A 77 -12.92 -0.66 4.31
N ARG A 78 -12.17 -0.43 5.40
CA ARG A 78 -12.53 -0.89 6.75
C ARG A 78 -13.86 -0.31 7.24
N LYS A 79 -14.03 1.02 7.22
CA LYS A 79 -15.21 1.68 7.83
C LYS A 79 -16.54 1.27 7.19
N PRO A 80 -16.69 1.32 5.85
CA PRO A 80 -17.96 0.96 5.22
C PRO A 80 -18.23 -0.55 5.30
N LEU A 81 -17.19 -1.39 5.20
CA LEU A 81 -17.33 -2.83 5.38
C LEU A 81 -17.82 -3.17 6.80
N ALA A 82 -17.23 -2.55 7.83
CA ALA A 82 -17.68 -2.72 9.21
C ALA A 82 -19.14 -2.28 9.41
N ALA A 83 -19.57 -1.20 8.75
CA ALA A 83 -20.95 -0.72 8.84
C ALA A 83 -21.95 -1.70 8.19
N LYS A 84 -21.65 -2.24 6.99
CA LYS A 84 -22.49 -3.24 6.31
C LYS A 84 -22.56 -4.54 7.12
N LEU A 85 -21.41 -5.10 7.51
CA LEU A 85 -21.35 -6.34 8.29
C LEU A 85 -21.99 -6.21 9.68
N GLY A 86 -21.83 -5.06 10.33
CA GLY A 86 -22.42 -4.80 11.65
C GLY A 86 -23.95 -4.71 11.60
N LYS A 87 -24.50 -4.12 10.54
CA LYS A 87 -25.95 -3.93 10.39
C LYS A 87 -26.67 -5.23 10.01
N ASP A 88 -26.17 -5.93 8.99
CA ASP A 88 -26.86 -7.08 8.42
C ASP A 88 -26.52 -8.40 9.14
N PHE A 89 -25.29 -8.53 9.67
CA PHE A 89 -24.79 -9.80 10.24
C PHE A 89 -24.36 -9.69 11.71
N ARG A 90 -24.37 -8.49 12.31
CA ARG A 90 -23.83 -8.22 13.66
C ARG A 90 -22.35 -8.60 13.82
N ILE A 91 -21.58 -8.54 12.72
CA ILE A 91 -20.14 -8.83 12.69
C ILE A 91 -19.36 -7.52 12.66
N GLY A 92 -18.44 -7.34 13.60
CA GLY A 92 -17.53 -6.19 13.65
C GLY A 92 -16.14 -6.52 13.09
N ILE A 93 -15.43 -5.50 12.60
CA ILE A 93 -14.01 -5.60 12.21
C ILE A 93 -13.14 -5.08 13.36
N ARG A 94 -12.32 -5.95 13.93
CA ARG A 94 -11.47 -5.66 15.09
C ARG A 94 -10.15 -4.97 14.72
N GLY A 95 -9.61 -5.25 13.55
CA GLY A 95 -8.34 -4.67 13.11
C GLY A 95 -7.93 -5.17 11.74
N VAL A 96 -6.76 -4.72 11.31
CA VAL A 96 -6.15 -5.10 10.03
C VAL A 96 -4.82 -5.79 10.31
N ASP A 97 -4.69 -7.01 9.82
CA ASP A 97 -3.43 -7.72 9.78
C ASP A 97 -2.78 -7.49 8.41
N VAL A 98 -1.49 -7.15 8.38
CA VAL A 98 -0.75 -7.01 7.13
C VAL A 98 0.13 -8.25 7.01
N LYS A 99 -0.14 -9.08 6.00
CA LYS A 99 0.64 -10.29 5.76
C LYS A 99 1.86 -10.02 4.91
N GLU A 100 1.68 -9.22 3.88
CA GLU A 100 2.74 -8.87 2.95
C GLU A 100 2.51 -7.46 2.43
N PHE A 101 3.56 -6.64 2.43
CA PHE A 101 3.52 -5.32 1.83
C PHE A 101 4.77 -5.12 1.00
N THR A 102 4.57 -4.87 -0.29
CA THR A 102 5.66 -4.70 -1.24
C THR A 102 5.52 -3.39 -2.01
N ILE A 103 6.63 -2.65 -2.15
CA ILE A 103 6.72 -1.46 -2.98
C ILE A 103 7.72 -1.73 -4.11
N SER A 104 7.26 -1.69 -5.34
CA SER A 104 8.12 -1.70 -6.52
C SER A 104 8.31 -0.28 -7.02
N MET A 105 9.55 0.19 -7.18
CA MET A 105 9.84 1.54 -7.66
C MET A 105 10.95 1.54 -8.71
N PRO A 106 10.91 2.46 -9.69
CA PRO A 106 12.05 2.70 -10.56
C PRO A 106 13.20 3.31 -9.76
N ALA A 107 14.40 2.79 -9.99
CA ALA A 107 15.63 3.33 -9.44
C ALA A 107 16.77 3.06 -10.43
N GLU A 108 17.59 4.08 -10.67
CA GLU A 108 18.80 3.98 -11.47
C GLU A 108 20.02 3.94 -10.53
N GLY A 109 20.96 3.03 -10.80
CA GLY A 109 22.17 2.86 -10.00
C GLY A 109 22.04 1.94 -8.79
N GLU A 110 23.19 1.68 -8.15
CA GLU A 110 23.26 0.76 -7.03
C GLU A 110 22.88 1.45 -5.72
N ILE A 111 21.73 1.11 -5.12
CA ILE A 111 21.51 1.43 -3.70
C ILE A 111 22.35 0.46 -2.87
N GLY A 112 23.16 1.02 -1.96
CA GLY A 112 23.95 0.21 -1.02
C GLY A 112 23.06 -0.39 0.05
N ASN A 113 23.51 -1.47 0.70
CA ASN A 113 22.77 -2.06 1.83
C ASN A 113 22.57 -1.00 2.90
N MET A 114 21.30 -0.72 3.20
CA MET A 114 20.93 0.34 4.12
C MET A 114 19.84 -0.19 5.04
N ASN A 115 20.06 -0.03 6.33
CA ASN A 115 19.07 -0.40 7.33
C ASN A 115 18.02 0.71 7.42
N ILE A 116 16.81 0.45 6.96
CA ILE A 116 15.68 1.38 7.00
C ILE A 116 14.64 0.77 7.95
N PRO A 117 14.18 1.50 8.97
CA PRO A 117 13.13 1.02 9.86
C PRO A 117 11.89 0.58 9.08
N HIS A 118 11.29 -0.55 9.48
CA HIS A 118 10.10 -1.14 8.86
C HIS A 118 10.30 -1.66 7.43
N VAL A 119 11.55 -1.79 6.96
CA VAL A 119 11.89 -2.46 5.71
C VAL A 119 12.64 -3.74 6.04
N SER A 120 12.02 -4.88 5.76
CA SER A 120 12.60 -6.21 6.01
C SER A 120 13.65 -6.57 4.96
N ASN A 121 13.38 -6.24 3.71
CA ASN A 121 14.22 -6.62 2.59
C ASN A 121 14.18 -5.59 1.46
N ILE A 122 15.31 -5.46 0.75
CA ILE A 122 15.47 -4.60 -0.42
C ILE A 122 16.06 -5.45 -1.54
N SER A 123 15.22 -5.81 -2.50
CA SER A 123 15.60 -6.63 -3.65
C SER A 123 15.85 -5.76 -4.88
N LYS A 124 17.00 -5.95 -5.53
CA LYS A 124 17.32 -5.33 -6.82
C LYS A 124 16.74 -6.15 -7.96
N VAL A 125 16.07 -5.49 -8.89
CA VAL A 125 15.47 -6.11 -10.08
C VAL A 125 15.80 -5.28 -11.32
N GLU A 126 15.68 -5.85 -12.51
CA GLU A 126 15.95 -5.12 -13.74
C GLU A 126 15.04 -3.88 -13.87
N GLY A 127 15.66 -2.70 -13.86
CA GLY A 127 14.96 -1.42 -13.99
C GLY A 127 14.32 -0.89 -12.70
N GLY A 128 14.65 -1.42 -11.51
CA GLY A 128 14.19 -0.84 -10.25
C GLY A 128 14.52 -1.65 -8.99
N LEU A 129 13.73 -1.37 -7.94
CA LEU A 129 13.86 -1.97 -6.61
C LEU A 129 12.51 -2.46 -6.12
N ILE A 130 12.55 -3.53 -5.33
CA ILE A 130 11.42 -4.07 -4.60
C ILE A 130 11.73 -3.97 -3.11
N LEU A 131 10.88 -3.28 -2.36
CA LEU A 131 10.97 -3.12 -0.92
C LEU A 131 9.90 -3.97 -0.26
N GLU A 132 10.30 -4.83 0.65
CA GLU A 132 9.39 -5.59 1.52
C GLU A 132 9.31 -4.89 2.86
N LEU A 133 8.09 -4.53 3.27
CA LEU A 133 7.84 -3.74 4.47
C LEU A 133 7.26 -4.61 5.59
N ASP A 134 7.77 -4.43 6.81
CA ASP A 134 7.21 -4.96 8.05
C ASP A 134 6.44 -3.82 8.74
N VAL A 135 5.16 -3.72 8.39
CA VAL A 135 4.26 -2.65 8.85
C VAL A 135 2.96 -3.26 9.34
N GLY A 136 2.50 -2.84 10.52
CA GLY A 136 1.18 -3.20 11.03
C GLY A 136 0.16 -2.11 10.74
N GLU A 137 -1.05 -2.30 11.27
CA GLU A 137 -2.16 -1.33 11.17
C GLU A 137 -1.74 0.09 11.60
N SER A 138 -1.02 0.21 12.73
CA SER A 138 -0.56 1.50 13.26
C SER A 138 0.37 2.23 12.28
N GLU A 139 1.27 1.51 11.61
CA GLU A 139 2.22 2.07 10.65
C GLU A 139 1.52 2.50 9.36
N LEU A 140 0.50 1.74 8.91
CA LEU A 140 -0.35 2.13 7.80
C LEU A 140 -1.12 3.43 8.10
N GLU A 141 -1.72 3.55 9.29
CA GLU A 141 -2.45 4.75 9.72
C GLU A 141 -1.53 5.98 9.84
N ARG A 142 -0.28 5.78 10.29
CA ARG A 142 0.75 6.82 10.38
C ARG A 142 1.44 7.13 9.05
N ARG A 143 1.00 6.51 7.95
CA ARG A 143 1.57 6.68 6.60
C ARG A 143 3.07 6.42 6.55
N ILE A 144 3.55 5.44 7.32
CA ILE A 144 4.96 5.02 7.30
C ILE A 144 5.42 4.58 5.89
N PRO A 145 4.62 3.83 5.10
CA PRO A 145 5.01 3.47 3.73
C PRO A 145 5.34 4.67 2.83
N ASP A 146 4.64 5.80 3.02
CA ASP A 146 4.88 7.03 2.24
C ASP A 146 6.19 7.70 2.61
N ARG A 147 6.55 7.66 3.90
CA ARG A 147 7.80 8.23 4.40
C ARG A 147 8.98 7.40 3.92
N ILE A 148 8.85 6.07 3.91
CA ILE A 148 9.85 5.15 3.35
C ILE A 148 10.01 5.42 1.85
N LEU A 149 8.91 5.54 1.11
CA LEU A 149 8.96 5.87 -0.32
C LEU A 149 9.73 7.17 -0.56
N THR A 150 9.38 8.24 0.17
CA THR A 150 10.01 9.56 0.04
C THR A 150 11.51 9.47 0.33
N LEU A 151 11.89 8.81 1.43
CA LEU A 151 13.28 8.61 1.82
C LEU A 151 14.07 7.86 0.72
N MET A 152 13.45 6.87 0.09
CA MET A 152 14.07 6.10 -0.99
C MET A 152 14.22 6.93 -2.26
N GLU A 153 13.19 7.69 -2.64
CA GLU A 153 13.26 8.62 -3.78
C GLU A 153 14.35 9.68 -3.60
N GLU A 154 14.48 10.23 -2.39
CA GLU A 154 15.55 11.19 -2.06
C GLU A 154 16.94 10.57 -2.19
N LYS A 155 17.11 9.31 -1.77
CA LYS A 155 18.40 8.63 -1.86
C LYS A 155 18.79 8.24 -3.28
N VAL A 156 17.81 7.83 -4.10
CA VAL A 156 18.02 7.62 -5.54
C VAL A 156 18.49 8.93 -6.16
N ARG A 157 17.73 10.02 -5.96
CA ARG A 157 18.09 11.35 -6.50
C ARG A 157 19.44 11.86 -6.01
N ALA A 158 19.77 11.68 -4.73
CA ALA A 158 21.05 12.14 -4.19
C ALA A 158 22.26 11.47 -4.86
N LYS A 159 22.12 10.22 -5.33
CA LYS A 159 23.17 9.55 -6.12
C LYS A 159 23.27 10.09 -7.54
N ASP A 160 22.14 10.39 -8.19
CA ASP A 160 22.13 11.02 -9.51
C ASP A 160 22.73 12.44 -9.49
N TYR A 161 22.43 13.23 -8.45
CA TYR A 161 22.86 14.63 -8.33
C TYR A 161 24.23 14.80 -7.64
N GLY A 162 24.68 13.84 -6.82
CA GLY A 162 25.96 13.88 -6.11
C GLY A 162 27.21 13.84 -7.00
N GLY A 163 27.04 13.65 -8.32
CA GLY A 163 28.12 13.71 -9.31
C GLY A 163 28.41 15.10 -9.89
N LYS A 164 27.63 16.13 -9.57
CA LYS A 164 27.94 17.51 -10.00
C LYS A 164 28.56 18.30 -8.87
N ALA A 165 29.88 18.47 -8.98
CA ALA A 165 30.64 19.48 -8.27
C ALA A 165 29.87 20.82 -8.29
N GLU A 166 29.66 21.36 -7.10
CA GLU A 166 29.43 22.77 -6.77
C GLU A 166 28.66 23.61 -7.82
N HIS A 167 27.36 23.82 -7.57
CA HIS A 167 26.60 24.83 -8.29
C HIS A 167 26.86 26.22 -7.70
N TRP A 168 28.06 26.77 -7.91
CA TRP A 168 28.32 28.20 -7.68
C TRP A 168 27.76 29.01 -8.84
N GLN A 169 26.54 29.52 -8.70
CA GLN A 169 26.14 30.69 -9.48
C GLN A 169 26.80 31.92 -8.85
N ILE A 170 27.88 32.40 -9.46
CA ILE A 170 28.46 33.70 -9.15
C ILE A 170 27.39 34.75 -9.50
N LEU A 171 26.83 35.41 -8.48
CA LEU A 171 25.71 36.34 -8.63
C LEU A 171 26.13 37.78 -8.93
N TRP A 172 27.43 38.08 -9.04
CA TRP A 172 27.89 39.43 -9.43
C TRP A 172 29.36 39.44 -9.89
N GLU A 173 29.65 40.20 -10.96
CA GLU A 173 30.99 40.58 -11.44
C GLU A 173 31.12 42.11 -11.36
#